data_AF-A0A7V4LS67-F1
#
_entry.id   AF-A0A7V4LS67-F1
#
_cell.length_a   1.000
_cell.length_b   1.000
_cell.length_c   1.000
_cell.angle_alpha   90.00
_cell.angle_beta   90.00
_cell.angle_gamma   90.00
#
_symmetry.space_group_name_H-M   'P 1'
#
loop_
_entity.id
_entity.type
_entity.pdbx_description
1 polymer ?
#
loop_
_entity_poly.entity_id
_entity_poly.type
_entity_poly.pdbx_seq_one_letter_code
_entity_poly.pdbx_strand_id
1 'polypeptide(L)'
;MGIDSDGCVFPTMEIKQKQCFHTLIVSHWHLEPIESFVRETAEFINLYSKFRGQNRFPCLLMTFEMLRERPEVQAAGVRLPPTTALKQFIESGVPLGNPELEKLVQQTGDPELAAVLQWSKDV
;
A
#
# COMPACT_ATOMS: atom_id res chain seq x y z
N MET A 1 27.82 34.55 -7.05
CA MET A 1 28.50 33.75 -6.02
C MET A 1 27.61 33.75 -4.78
N GLY A 2 26.79 32.71 -4.65
CA GLY A 2 25.94 32.46 -3.49
C GLY A 2 25.86 30.96 -3.33
N ILE A 3 26.90 30.40 -2.71
CA ILE A 3 26.89 29.03 -2.22
C ILE A 3 26.26 29.13 -0.83
N ASP A 4 25.14 28.45 -0.64
CA ASP A 4 24.76 27.92 0.66
C ASP A 4 24.68 26.41 0.51
N SER A 5 25.48 25.73 1.32
CA SER A 5 25.66 24.29 1.39
C SER A 5 24.83 23.79 2.56
N ASP A 6 23.67 23.19 2.31
CA ASP A 6 23.14 22.13 3.16
C ASP A 6 22.14 21.27 2.36
N GLY A 7 22.68 20.27 1.68
CA GLY A 7 21.91 19.22 1.04
C GLY A 7 21.27 18.31 2.08
N CYS A 8 20.29 18.82 2.83
CA CYS A 8 19.49 18.01 3.73
C CYS A 8 18.43 17.27 2.90
N VAL A 9 18.84 16.20 2.21
CA VAL A 9 17.92 15.17 1.73
C VAL A 9 17.38 14.47 2.97
N PHE A 10 16.40 15.08 3.64
CA PHE A 10 15.52 14.32 4.52
C PHE A 10 14.93 13.20 3.66
N PRO A 11 14.93 11.94 4.10
CA PRO A 11 14.30 10.87 3.35
C PRO A 11 12.78 11.04 3.45
N THR A 12 12.24 12.04 2.74
CA THR A 12 10.82 12.41 2.70
C THR A 12 9.96 11.20 2.33
N MET A 13 10.48 10.31 1.49
CA MET A 13 9.84 9.05 1.14
C MET A 13 9.83 8.03 2.27
N GLU A 14 10.87 7.94 3.09
CA GLU A 14 10.89 7.02 4.24
C GLU A 14 9.87 7.48 5.29
N ILE A 15 9.89 8.78 5.61
CA ILE A 15 8.93 9.38 6.55
C ILE A 15 7.51 9.21 6.02
N LYS A 16 7.26 9.51 4.73
CA LYS A 16 5.94 9.36 4.11
C LYS A 16 5.45 7.91 4.16
N GLN A 17 6.30 6.93 3.86
CA GLN A 17 5.92 5.51 3.93
C GLN A 17 5.54 5.12 5.37
N LYS A 18 6.41 5.40 6.33
CA LYS A 18 6.24 4.98 7.74
C LYS A 18 5.09 5.70 8.44
N GLN A 19 4.92 6.99 8.21
CA GLN A 19 3.94 7.81 8.94
C GLN A 19 2.58 7.89 8.24
N CYS A 20 2.55 7.85 6.91
CA CYS A 20 1.31 7.97 6.12
C CYS A 20 0.86 6.62 5.57
N PHE A 21 1.63 5.99 4.67
CA PHE A 21 1.16 4.78 3.97
C PHE A 21 0.87 3.62 4.92
N HIS A 22 1.82 3.27 5.79
CA HIS A 22 1.65 2.11 6.67
C HIS A 22 0.49 2.33 7.66
N THR A 23 0.41 3.53 8.23
CA THR A 23 -0.68 3.91 9.14
C THR A 23 -2.04 3.83 8.45
N LEU A 24 -2.15 4.32 7.21
CA LEU A 24 -3.39 4.26 6.45
C LEU A 24 -3.76 2.83 6.01
N ILE A 25 -2.78 1.95 5.72
CA ILE A 25 -3.08 0.52 5.50
C ILE A 25 -3.68 -0.10 6.76
N VAL A 26 -3.16 0.22 7.93
CA VAL A 26 -3.70 -0.31 9.19
C VAL A 26 -5.13 0.19 9.42
N SER A 27 -5.37 1.49 9.28
CA SER A 27 -6.67 2.09 9.59
C SER A 27 -7.77 1.73 8.60
N HIS A 28 -7.47 1.64 7.30
CA HIS A 28 -8.47 1.34 6.26
C HIS A 28 -8.95 -0.11 6.31
N TRP A 29 -8.12 -1.04 6.81
CA TRP A 29 -8.45 -2.48 6.88
C TRP A 29 -8.57 -3.01 8.31
N HIS A 30 -8.54 -2.15 9.33
CA HIS A 30 -8.66 -2.52 10.75
C HIS A 30 -7.64 -3.59 11.17
N LEU A 31 -6.37 -3.35 10.84
CA LEU A 31 -5.26 -4.28 11.07
C LEU A 31 -4.43 -3.95 12.31
N GLU A 32 -4.99 -3.21 13.26
CA GLU A 32 -4.32 -2.83 14.51
C GLU A 32 -3.71 -4.05 15.26
N PRO A 33 -4.37 -5.23 15.32
CA PRO A 33 -3.80 -6.41 15.99
C PRO A 33 -2.49 -6.93 15.38
N ILE A 34 -2.21 -6.58 14.12
CA ILE A 34 -1.01 -7.01 13.39
C ILE A 34 -0.20 -5.80 12.87
N GLU A 35 -0.39 -4.61 13.44
CA GLU A 35 0.22 -3.36 12.96
C GLU A 35 1.74 -3.47 12.79
N SER A 36 2.43 -4.10 13.74
CA SER A 36 3.88 -4.32 13.67
C SER A 36 4.27 -5.09 12.40
N PHE A 37 3.55 -6.16 12.08
CA PHE A 37 3.79 -6.98 10.89
C PHE A 37 3.41 -6.27 9.60
N VAL A 38 2.35 -5.45 9.61
CA VAL A 38 1.97 -4.59 8.48
C VAL A 38 3.10 -3.61 8.19
N ARG A 39 3.58 -2.89 9.21
CA ARG A 39 4.68 -1.92 9.08
C ARG A 39 5.95 -2.58 8.57
N GLU A 40 6.36 -3.69 9.17
CA GLU A 40 7.56 -4.43 8.75
C GLU A 40 7.48 -4.88 7.29
N THR A 41 6.35 -5.45 6.88
CA THR A 41 6.15 -5.97 5.52
C THR A 41 6.10 -4.83 4.49
N ALA A 42 5.31 -3.78 4.76
CA ALA A 42 5.20 -2.64 3.87
C ALA A 42 6.54 -1.86 3.77
N GLU A 43 7.27 -1.75 4.87
CA GLU A 43 8.60 -1.16 4.92
C GLU A 43 9.60 -1.93 4.08
N PHE A 44 9.67 -3.25 4.25
CA PHE A 44 10.52 -4.11 3.42
C PHE A 44 10.23 -3.93 1.93
N ILE A 45 8.95 -4.01 1.54
CA ILE A 45 8.53 -3.87 0.14
C ILE A 45 8.91 -2.50 -0.42
N ASN A 46 8.53 -1.42 0.27
CA ASN A 46 8.62 -0.08 -0.28
C ASN A 46 10.00 0.58 -0.14
N LEU A 47 10.84 0.13 0.81
CA LEU A 47 12.11 0.79 1.13
C LEU A 47 13.34 -0.11 0.96
N TYR A 48 13.23 -1.42 1.22
CA TYR A 48 14.41 -2.30 1.34
C TYR A 48 14.43 -3.48 0.38
N SER A 49 13.46 -3.58 -0.54
CA SER A 49 13.40 -4.63 -1.55
C SER A 49 13.66 -4.09 -2.95
N LYS A 50 13.76 -5.00 -3.93
CA LYS A 50 13.79 -4.67 -5.36
C LYS A 50 12.53 -3.95 -5.86
N PHE A 51 11.47 -3.93 -5.07
CA PHE A 51 10.20 -3.26 -5.39
C PHE A 51 10.16 -1.80 -4.90
N ARG A 52 11.25 -1.30 -4.30
CA ARG A 52 11.35 0.12 -3.91
C ARG A 52 11.05 1.03 -5.09
N GLY A 53 10.16 2.00 -4.87
CA GLY A 53 9.77 2.99 -5.88
C GLY A 53 8.76 2.47 -6.92
N GLN A 54 8.25 1.25 -6.77
CA GLN A 54 7.11 0.76 -7.55
C GLN A 54 5.83 1.57 -7.28
N ASN A 55 4.86 1.39 -8.16
CA ASN A 55 3.53 1.96 -7.97
C ASN A 55 2.88 1.45 -6.67
N ARG A 56 2.09 2.31 -6.02
CA ARG A 56 1.42 2.03 -4.74
C ARG A 56 0.50 0.81 -4.78
N PHE A 57 -0.17 0.53 -5.90
CA PHE A 57 -1.13 -0.58 -6.00
C PHE A 57 -0.42 -1.96 -6.01
N PRO A 58 0.61 -2.20 -6.84
CA PRO A 58 1.45 -3.40 -6.70
C PRO A 58 2.06 -3.56 -5.31
N CYS A 59 2.57 -2.49 -4.70
CA CYS A 59 3.12 -2.55 -3.34
C CYS A 59 2.08 -2.96 -2.30
N LEU A 60 0.86 -2.41 -2.39
CA LEU A 60 -0.25 -2.77 -1.52
C LEU A 60 -0.64 -4.25 -1.69
N LEU A 61 -0.78 -4.71 -2.94
CA LEU A 61 -1.07 -6.12 -3.24
C LEU A 61 -0.02 -7.04 -2.61
N MET A 62 1.27 -6.79 -2.87
CA MET A 62 2.37 -7.58 -2.31
C MET A 62 2.36 -7.57 -0.78
N THR A 63 2.00 -6.44 -0.16
CA THR A 63 1.91 -6.33 1.30
C THR A 63 0.89 -7.31 1.85
N PHE A 64 -0.32 -7.35 1.29
CA PHE A 64 -1.36 -8.29 1.72
C PHE A 64 -1.02 -9.75 1.42
N GLU A 65 -0.45 -10.05 0.25
CA GLU A 65 -0.01 -11.41 -0.08
C GLU A 65 1.06 -11.90 0.90
N MET A 66 2.09 -11.10 1.18
CA MET A 66 3.14 -11.48 2.14
C MET A 66 2.63 -11.58 3.58
N LEU A 67 1.69 -10.72 4.00
CA LEU A 67 1.06 -10.84 5.31
C LEU A 67 0.27 -12.15 5.45
N ARG A 68 -0.39 -12.60 4.38
CA ARG A 68 -1.17 -13.84 4.40
C ARG A 68 -0.31 -15.09 4.63
N GLU A 69 0.94 -15.06 4.18
CA GLU A 69 1.91 -16.14 4.35
C GLU A 69 2.57 -16.16 5.74
N ARG A 70 2.41 -15.11 6.57
CA ARG A 70 3.04 -15.04 7.89
C ARG A 70 2.28 -15.89 8.93
N PRO A 71 2.93 -16.87 9.59
CA PRO A 71 2.29 -17.68 10.63
C PRO A 71 1.70 -16.84 11.78
N GLU A 72 2.36 -15.74 12.15
CA GLU A 72 1.91 -14.84 13.21
C GLU A 72 0.61 -14.11 12.84
N VAL A 73 0.47 -13.73 11.58
CA VAL A 73 -0.76 -13.10 11.05
C VAL A 73 -1.89 -14.12 11.00
N GLN A 74 -1.60 -15.35 10.56
CA GLN A 74 -2.58 -16.44 10.58
C GLN A 74 -3.04 -16.76 12.00
N ALA A 75 -2.12 -16.81 12.97
CA ALA A 75 -2.41 -17.04 14.38
C ALA A 75 -3.23 -15.90 15.02
N ALA A 76 -3.05 -14.66 14.55
CA ALA A 76 -3.83 -13.51 15.01
C ALA A 76 -5.31 -13.54 14.55
N GLY A 77 -5.65 -14.35 13.54
CA GLY A 77 -7.04 -14.53 13.08
C GLY A 77 -7.65 -13.28 12.42
N VAL A 78 -6.83 -12.32 11.99
CA VAL A 78 -7.29 -11.12 11.30
C VAL A 78 -7.75 -11.43 9.88
N ARG A 79 -8.76 -10.70 9.40
CA ARG A 79 -9.29 -10.88 8.05
C ARG A 79 -8.62 -9.92 7.08
N LEU A 80 -7.70 -10.44 6.26
CA LEU A 80 -7.11 -9.69 5.15
C LEU A 80 -8.10 -9.58 3.97
N PRO A 81 -8.01 -8.52 3.15
CA PRO A 81 -8.82 -8.41 1.94
C PRO A 81 -8.51 -9.54 0.94
N PRO A 82 -9.44 -9.91 0.04
CA PRO A 82 -9.24 -10.99 -0.92
C PRO A 82 -8.29 -10.65 -2.08
N THR A 83 -7.95 -9.38 -2.28
CA THR A 83 -6.94 -8.87 -3.24
C THR A 83 -7.13 -9.27 -4.71
N THR A 84 -8.28 -9.85 -5.06
CA THR A 84 -8.51 -10.43 -6.39
C THR A 84 -8.79 -9.34 -7.41
N ALA A 85 -9.67 -8.40 -7.08
CA ALA A 85 -10.01 -7.31 -7.97
C ALA A 85 -8.82 -6.34 -8.13
N LEU A 86 -8.08 -6.08 -7.05
CA LEU A 86 -6.84 -5.30 -7.09
C LEU A 86 -5.80 -5.93 -8.01
N LYS A 87 -5.61 -7.25 -7.92
CA LYS A 87 -4.70 -7.98 -8.81
C LYS A 87 -5.12 -7.85 -10.28
N GLN A 88 -6.40 -8.03 -10.57
CA GLN A 88 -6.93 -7.86 -11.94
C GLN A 88 -6.73 -6.43 -12.45
N PHE A 89 -6.92 -5.41 -11.61
CA PHE A 89 -6.64 -4.02 -11.98
C PHE A 89 -5.17 -3.82 -12.34
N ILE A 90 -4.25 -4.37 -11.56
CA ILE A 90 -2.80 -4.30 -11.81
C ILE A 90 -2.43 -5.02 -13.13
N GLU A 91 -3.06 -6.15 -13.41
CA GLU A 91 -2.80 -6.97 -14.61
C GLU A 91 -3.53 -6.47 -15.87
N SER A 92 -4.48 -5.55 -15.74
CA SER A 92 -5.31 -5.05 -16.85
C SER A 92 -4.54 -4.26 -17.92
N GLY A 93 -3.32 -3.79 -17.61
CA GLY A 93 -2.50 -2.98 -18.51
C GLY A 93 -2.93 -1.51 -18.61
N VAL A 94 -3.99 -1.08 -17.92
CA VAL A 94 -4.38 0.34 -17.84
C VAL A 94 -3.41 1.13 -16.93
N PRO A 95 -3.33 2.46 -17.08
CA PRO A 95 -2.54 3.28 -16.16
C PRO A 95 -2.98 3.10 -14.70
N LEU A 96 -2.04 2.72 -13.84
CA LEU A 96 -2.28 2.45 -12.42
C LEU A 96 -2.37 3.76 -11.62
N GLY A 97 -3.52 4.42 -11.69
CA GLY A 97 -3.82 5.67 -11.00
C GLY A 97 -5.28 5.80 -10.56
N ASN A 98 -5.56 6.77 -9.68
CA ASN A 98 -6.91 7.03 -9.16
C ASN A 98 -7.97 7.26 -10.26
N PRO A 99 -7.69 7.93 -11.40
CA PRO A 99 -8.71 8.10 -12.44
C PRO A 99 -9.22 6.79 -13.04
N GLU A 100 -8.33 5.84 -13.33
CA GLU A 100 -8.74 4.54 -13.88
C GLU A 100 -9.39 3.65 -12.82
N LEU A 101 -8.87 3.68 -11.59
CA LEU A 101 -9.49 2.97 -10.47
C LEU A 101 -10.90 3.51 -10.17
N GLU A 102 -11.12 4.82 -10.20
CA GLU A 102 -12.43 5.43 -9.98
C GLU A 102 -13.44 5.04 -11.07
N LYS A 103 -13.03 5.03 -12.35
CA LYS A 103 -13.86 4.51 -13.44
C LYS A 103 -14.24 3.04 -13.20
N LEU A 104 -13.27 2.21 -12.81
CA LEU A 104 -13.50 0.80 -12.59
C LEU A 104 -14.46 0.55 -11.40
N VAL A 105 -14.31 1.32 -10.32
CA VAL A 105 -15.25 1.29 -9.17
C VAL A 105 -16.66 1.70 -9.61
N GLN A 106 -16.80 2.76 -10.41
CA GLN A 106 -18.11 3.21 -10.91
C GLN A 106 -18.77 2.18 -11.84
N GLN A 107 -17.99 1.45 -12.64
CA GLN A 107 -18.50 0.44 -13.57
C GLN A 107 -18.91 -0.86 -12.89
N THR A 108 -18.12 -1.31 -11.90
CA THR A 108 -18.29 -2.63 -11.29
C THR A 108 -19.05 -2.59 -9.97
N GLY A 109 -18.99 -1.47 -9.25
CA GLY A 109 -19.47 -1.40 -7.87
C GLY A 109 -18.67 -2.29 -6.90
N ASP A 110 -17.46 -2.72 -7.28
CA ASP A 110 -16.68 -3.68 -6.51
C ASP A 110 -16.21 -3.07 -5.17
N PRO A 111 -16.58 -3.68 -4.02
CA PRO A 111 -16.24 -3.14 -2.71
C PRO A 111 -14.75 -3.23 -2.37
N GLU A 112 -14.00 -4.19 -2.93
CA GLU A 112 -12.55 -4.29 -2.78
C GLU A 112 -11.88 -3.09 -3.45
N LEU A 113 -12.26 -2.80 -4.69
CA LEU A 113 -11.73 -1.66 -5.44
C LEU A 113 -12.13 -0.32 -4.81
N ALA A 114 -13.35 -0.22 -4.28
CA ALA A 114 -13.79 0.96 -3.56
C ALA A 114 -12.95 1.24 -2.31
N ALA A 115 -12.62 0.20 -1.53
CA ALA A 115 -11.74 0.30 -0.37
C ALA A 115 -10.31 0.73 -0.78
N VAL A 116 -9.77 0.13 -1.84
CA VAL A 116 -8.46 0.52 -2.39
C VAL A 116 -8.46 1.98 -2.87
N LEU A 117 -9.52 2.43 -3.54
CA LEU A 117 -9.65 3.81 -4.01
C LEU A 117 -9.68 4.80 -2.85
N GLN A 118 -10.44 4.47 -1.80
CA GLN A 118 -10.55 5.29 -0.60
C GLN A 118 -9.19 5.45 0.09
N TRP A 119 -8.46 4.35 0.28
CA TRP A 119 -7.07 4.39 0.76
C TRP A 119 -6.16 5.21 -0.16
N SER A 120 -6.25 5.00 -1.48
CA SER A 120 -5.37 5.64 -2.46
C SER A 120 -5.59 7.16 -2.60
N LYS A 121 -6.77 7.66 -2.23
CA LYS A 121 -7.07 9.10 -2.16
C LYS A 121 -6.47 9.76 -0.91
N ASP A 122 -6.23 8.98 0.15
CA ASP A 122 -5.71 9.49 1.43
C ASP A 122 -4.16 9.51 1.51
N VAL A 123 -3.45 8.79 0.60
CA VAL A 123 -1.96 8.65 0.57
C VAL A 123 -1.18 9.56 -0.40
#